data_AF-A0A954G9X4-F1
#
_entry.id   AF-A0A954G9X4-F1
#
_cell.length_a   1.000
_cell.length_b   1.000
_cell.length_c   1.000
_cell.angle_alpha   90.00
_cell.angle_beta   90.00
_cell.angle_gamma   90.00
#
_symmetry.space_group_name_H-M   'P 1'
#
loop_
_entity.id
_entity.type
_entity.pdbx_description
1 polymer ?
#
loop_
_entity_poly.entity_id
_entity_poly.type
_entity_poly.pdbx_seq_one_letter_code
_entity_poly.pdbx_strand_id
1 'polypeptide(L)'
;YDLQADPGETKNVASQYPEKVSELRGEFLRWFQDVTEGQNYQPAAIPVGDADEPLVELQPSWAILKGDVLEYSFDGYDWDTIDGWKSDTGSATWQLDVLKPGTYEVIASYGYRSPATATGQLEINAGATKLECRLPMTPSQNVFLKQNVGTISLKEGKQKLTVKADSPAGIPGLRLNSLWLKSVINPYLESQ
;
A
#
# COMPACT_ATOMS: atom_id res chain seq x y z
N TYR A 1 -4.75 17.94 -28.36
CA TYR A 1 -6.06 18.19 -28.99
C TYR A 1 -6.04 19.57 -29.62
N ASP A 2 -6.89 19.82 -30.62
CA ASP A 2 -7.12 21.18 -31.12
C ASP A 2 -8.26 21.78 -30.30
N LEU A 3 -7.94 22.53 -29.26
CA LEU A 3 -8.93 23.06 -28.33
C LEU A 3 -9.85 24.12 -28.96
N GLN A 4 -9.50 24.68 -30.12
CA GLN A 4 -10.34 25.64 -30.83
C GLN A 4 -11.41 24.92 -31.65
N ALA A 5 -11.05 23.84 -32.33
CA ALA A 5 -11.97 23.05 -33.15
C ALA A 5 -12.65 21.89 -32.40
N ASP A 6 -12.06 21.43 -31.29
CA ASP A 6 -12.52 20.33 -30.44
C ASP A 6 -12.28 20.65 -28.96
N PRO A 7 -13.06 21.59 -28.37
CA PRO A 7 -12.96 21.93 -26.95
C PRO A 7 -13.22 20.75 -26.00
N GLY A 8 -13.90 19.71 -26.47
CA GLY A 8 -14.22 18.51 -25.69
C GLY A 8 -13.14 17.43 -25.73
N GLU A 9 -12.01 17.67 -26.41
CA GLU A 9 -10.87 16.75 -26.49
C GLU A 9 -11.23 15.33 -27.00
N THR A 10 -12.19 15.25 -27.91
CA THR A 10 -12.71 13.97 -28.42
C THR A 10 -11.84 13.40 -29.55
N LYS A 11 -11.01 14.22 -30.21
CA LYS A 11 -10.23 13.86 -31.39
C LYS A 11 -8.72 14.05 -31.16
N ASN A 12 -8.01 12.92 -31.08
CA ASN A 12 -6.55 12.93 -31.01
C ASN A 12 -5.93 13.39 -32.35
N VAL A 13 -5.11 14.45 -32.30
CA VAL A 13 -4.38 15.02 -33.45
C VAL A 13 -2.87 14.76 -33.43
N ALA A 14 -2.37 13.96 -32.49
CA ALA A 14 -0.93 13.72 -32.28
C ALA A 14 -0.20 13.25 -33.55
N SER A 15 -0.80 12.31 -34.29
CA SER A 15 -0.21 11.79 -35.54
C SER A 15 -0.12 12.83 -36.66
N GLN A 16 -0.91 13.91 -36.59
CA GLN A 16 -0.90 15.01 -37.56
C GLN A 16 0.16 16.06 -37.22
N TYR A 17 0.62 16.11 -35.96
CA TYR A 17 1.61 17.08 -35.47
C TYR A 17 2.75 16.41 -34.70
N PRO A 18 3.51 15.48 -35.33
CA PRO A 18 4.55 14.71 -34.64
C PRO A 18 5.66 15.60 -34.06
N GLU A 19 6.00 16.70 -34.73
CA GLU A 19 7.00 17.66 -34.24
C GLU A 19 6.54 18.35 -32.95
N LYS A 20 5.27 18.79 -32.89
CA LYS A 20 4.70 19.44 -31.71
C LYS A 20 4.62 18.46 -30.53
N VAL A 21 4.32 17.19 -30.80
CA VAL A 21 4.36 16.13 -29.77
C VAL A 21 5.77 15.97 -29.22
N SER A 22 6.78 15.94 -30.11
CA SER A 22 8.18 15.81 -29.68
C SER A 22 8.65 17.01 -28.86
N GLU A 23 8.27 18.23 -29.28
CA GLU A 23 8.55 19.49 -28.56
C GLU A 23 7.93 19.45 -27.16
N LEU A 24 6.61 19.23 -27.06
CA LEU A 24 5.90 19.20 -25.78
C LEU A 24 6.42 18.11 -24.84
N ARG A 25 6.80 16.94 -25.39
CA ARG A 25 7.45 15.89 -24.60
C ARG A 25 8.81 16.33 -24.08
N GLY A 26 9.61 16.99 -24.90
CA GLY A 26 10.91 17.53 -24.49
C GLY A 26 10.77 18.59 -23.38
N GLU A 27 9.83 19.53 -23.55
CA GLU A 27 9.49 20.54 -22.54
C GLU A 27 9.04 19.91 -21.22
N PHE A 28 8.13 18.93 -21.29
CA PHE A 28 7.68 18.18 -20.11
C PHE A 28 8.84 17.48 -19.40
N LEU A 29 9.68 16.74 -20.14
CA LEU A 29 10.80 16.00 -19.53
C LEU A 29 11.82 16.95 -18.90
N ARG A 30 12.11 18.08 -19.55
CA ARG A 30 13.02 19.10 -19.01
C ARG A 30 12.46 19.72 -17.74
N TRP A 31 11.20 20.17 -17.76
CA TRP A 31 10.54 20.69 -16.57
C TRP A 31 10.48 19.65 -15.45
N PHE A 32 10.09 18.41 -15.77
CA PHE A 32 10.01 17.32 -14.81
C PHE A 32 11.37 17.05 -14.18
N GLN A 33 12.44 16.98 -14.98
CA GLN A 33 13.80 16.78 -14.48
C GLN A 33 14.25 17.93 -13.55
N ASP A 34 13.99 19.17 -13.93
CA ASP A 34 14.31 20.37 -13.14
C ASP A 34 13.60 20.37 -11.78
N VAL A 35 12.28 20.15 -11.77
CA VAL A 35 11.51 20.17 -10.51
C VAL A 35 11.71 18.93 -9.63
N THR A 36 12.24 17.84 -10.19
CA THR A 36 12.58 16.61 -9.45
C THR A 36 14.07 16.51 -9.11
N GLU A 37 14.89 17.48 -9.52
CA GLU A 37 16.33 17.44 -9.29
C GLU A 37 16.67 17.42 -7.79
N GLY A 38 17.52 16.46 -7.40
CA GLY A 38 17.94 16.28 -6.00
C GLY A 38 16.83 15.77 -5.06
N GLN A 39 15.61 15.56 -5.55
CA GLN A 39 14.52 15.02 -4.75
C GLN A 39 14.55 13.50 -4.73
N ASN A 40 14.48 12.93 -3.53
CA ASN A 40 14.28 11.51 -3.35
C ASN A 40 12.82 11.29 -2.93
N TYR A 41 11.95 11.02 -3.90
CA TYR A 41 10.55 10.74 -3.65
C TYR A 41 10.41 9.34 -3.05
N GLN A 42 10.38 9.29 -1.73
CA GLN A 42 9.99 8.10 -0.97
C GLN A 42 8.77 8.43 -0.13
N PRO A 43 7.85 7.48 0.07
CA PRO A 43 6.74 7.66 0.99
C PRO A 43 7.23 8.15 2.35
N ALA A 44 6.56 9.18 2.88
CA ALA A 44 6.84 9.70 4.20
C ALA A 44 6.54 8.64 5.28
N ALA A 45 7.21 8.75 6.42
CA ALA A 45 6.90 7.90 7.55
C ALA A 45 5.52 8.25 8.11
N ILE A 46 4.67 7.24 8.30
CA ILE A 46 3.31 7.39 8.81
C ILE A 46 3.37 7.51 10.33
N PRO A 47 2.90 8.62 10.93
CA PRO A 47 2.86 8.74 12.39
C PRO A 47 1.86 7.73 12.96
N VAL A 48 2.27 7.00 14.00
CA VAL A 48 1.40 6.06 14.72
C VAL A 48 1.59 6.18 16.23
N GLY A 49 0.53 5.91 16.99
CA GLY A 49 0.58 5.99 18.46
C GLY A 49 0.24 7.35 19.04
N ASP A 50 -0.32 8.26 18.22
CA ASP A 50 -0.97 9.46 18.72
C ASP A 50 -2.19 9.07 19.57
N ALA A 51 -2.41 9.78 20.68
CA ALA A 51 -3.56 9.56 21.54
C ALA A 51 -4.86 10.07 20.91
N ASP A 52 -4.78 11.12 20.08
CA ASP A 52 -5.92 11.71 19.39
C ASP A 52 -6.29 10.92 18.12
N GLU A 53 -5.33 10.16 17.57
CA GLU A 53 -5.52 9.26 16.43
C GLU A 53 -5.04 7.83 16.74
N PRO A 54 -5.78 7.09 17.59
CA PRO A 54 -5.34 5.77 18.06
C PRO A 54 -5.46 4.67 17.01
N LEU A 55 -6.09 4.94 15.86
CA LEU A 55 -6.32 4.01 14.75
C LEU A 55 -5.85 4.68 13.45
N VAL A 56 -4.73 4.20 12.90
CA VAL A 56 -4.11 4.77 11.70
C VAL A 56 -4.18 3.79 10.55
N GLU A 57 -4.58 4.28 9.37
CA GLU A 57 -4.56 3.51 8.12
C GLU A 57 -3.18 3.59 7.45
N LEU A 58 -2.67 2.43 7.04
CA LEU A 58 -1.52 2.28 6.17
C LEU A 58 -2.03 1.99 4.75
N GLN A 59 -2.09 3.04 3.94
CA GLN A 59 -2.61 2.97 2.57
C GLN A 59 -1.59 2.32 1.62
N PRO A 60 -2.03 1.52 0.63
CA PRO A 60 -1.18 0.94 -0.40
C PRO A 60 -0.23 1.93 -1.06
N SER A 61 -0.74 3.09 -1.46
CA SER A 61 0.01 4.13 -2.19
C SER A 61 1.21 4.68 -1.41
N TRP A 62 1.29 4.43 -0.10
CA TRP A 62 2.40 4.82 0.76
C TRP A 62 3.37 3.66 1.07
N ALA A 63 3.10 2.47 0.55
CA ALA A 63 4.05 1.36 0.63
C ALA A 63 5.21 1.57 -0.35
N ILE A 64 6.30 0.87 -0.09
CA ILE A 64 7.41 0.69 -1.02
C ILE A 64 7.36 -0.78 -1.44
N LEU A 65 7.02 -1.04 -2.71
CA LEU A 65 7.02 -2.39 -3.26
C LEU A 65 8.43 -2.80 -3.67
N LYS A 66 8.79 -4.06 -3.40
CA LYS A 66 10.01 -4.70 -3.88
C LYS A 66 9.69 -6.10 -4.41
N GLY A 67 10.54 -6.59 -5.30
CA GLY A 67 10.33 -7.85 -6.01
C GLY A 67 9.50 -7.66 -7.27
N ASP A 68 9.45 -8.70 -8.09
CA ASP A 68 9.19 -8.52 -9.53
C ASP A 68 7.69 -8.58 -9.89
N VAL A 69 6.82 -8.90 -8.92
CA VAL A 69 5.44 -9.30 -9.23
C VAL A 69 4.38 -8.51 -8.50
N LEU A 70 4.71 -7.83 -7.39
CA LEU A 70 3.74 -6.97 -6.72
C LEU A 70 3.53 -5.69 -7.53
N GLU A 71 2.27 -5.30 -7.64
CA GLU A 71 1.89 -4.11 -8.39
C GLU A 71 0.83 -3.31 -7.63
N TYR A 72 0.87 -2.01 -7.87
CA TYR A 72 -0.25 -1.14 -7.52
C TYR A 72 -1.30 -1.27 -8.59
N SER A 73 -2.52 -1.57 -8.19
CA SER A 73 -3.68 -1.48 -9.08
C SER A 73 -4.61 -0.37 -8.61
N PHE A 74 -5.15 0.32 -9.60
CA PHE A 74 -6.17 1.34 -9.45
C PHE A 74 -7.37 0.90 -10.29
N ASP A 75 -8.42 0.41 -9.63
CA ASP A 75 -9.62 -0.11 -10.31
C ASP A 75 -10.87 0.46 -9.65
N GLY A 76 -11.48 1.46 -10.29
CA GLY A 76 -12.57 2.26 -9.71
C GLY A 76 -12.08 3.56 -9.06
N TYR A 77 -13.01 4.37 -8.53
CA TYR A 77 -12.73 5.74 -8.12
C TYR A 77 -11.89 5.85 -6.83
N ASP A 78 -11.86 4.81 -5.98
CA ASP A 78 -11.24 4.88 -4.64
C ASP A 78 -10.57 3.56 -4.16
N TRP A 79 -10.19 2.64 -5.06
CA TRP A 79 -9.61 1.34 -4.66
C TRP A 79 -8.14 1.23 -5.06
N ASP A 80 -7.28 1.82 -4.24
CA ASP A 80 -5.87 1.45 -4.23
C ASP A 80 -5.74 0.06 -3.62
N THR A 81 -5.15 -0.89 -4.34
CA THR A 81 -4.75 -2.18 -3.78
C THR A 81 -3.33 -2.56 -4.17
N ILE A 82 -2.71 -3.40 -3.34
CA ILE A 82 -1.51 -4.14 -3.70
C ILE A 82 -1.98 -5.51 -4.16
N ASP A 83 -1.65 -5.82 -5.42
CA ASP A 83 -2.01 -7.07 -6.08
C ASP A 83 -0.75 -7.85 -6.46
N GLY A 84 -0.90 -8.91 -7.26
CA GLY A 84 0.25 -9.62 -7.81
C GLY A 84 1.01 -10.49 -6.81
N TRP A 85 0.37 -10.89 -5.70
CA TRP A 85 0.93 -11.79 -4.67
C TRP A 85 1.16 -13.22 -5.21
N LYS A 86 2.09 -13.41 -6.16
CA LYS A 86 2.34 -14.71 -6.84
C LYS A 86 3.59 -15.43 -6.31
N SER A 87 4.33 -14.81 -5.39
CA SER A 87 5.47 -15.43 -4.68
C SER A 87 5.75 -14.72 -3.35
N ASP A 88 6.63 -15.29 -2.53
CA ASP A 88 7.18 -14.72 -1.29
C ASP A 88 8.35 -13.75 -1.50
N THR A 89 8.84 -13.63 -2.73
CA THR A 89 9.93 -12.71 -3.08
C THR A 89 9.48 -11.25 -3.13
N GLY A 90 8.18 -11.02 -3.31
CA GLY A 90 7.54 -9.72 -3.29
C GLY A 90 7.30 -9.21 -1.86
N SER A 91 7.50 -7.92 -1.64
CA SER A 91 7.16 -7.30 -0.35
C SER A 91 6.60 -5.89 -0.48
N ALA A 92 5.66 -5.54 0.39
CA ALA A 92 5.19 -4.19 0.60
C ALA A 92 5.68 -3.65 1.94
N THR A 93 6.38 -2.51 1.94
CA THR A 93 6.93 -1.92 3.16
C THR A 93 6.40 -0.52 3.40
N TRP A 94 5.81 -0.29 4.58
CA TRP A 94 5.48 1.03 5.09
C TRP A 94 6.56 1.52 6.04
N GLN A 95 6.88 2.80 5.96
CA GLN A 95 7.71 3.50 6.94
C GLN A 95 6.79 4.05 8.02
N LEU A 96 7.11 3.81 9.28
CA LEU A 96 6.36 4.29 10.43
C LEU A 96 7.20 5.29 11.22
N ASP A 97 6.56 6.30 11.79
CA ASP A 97 7.11 7.14 12.85
C ASP A 97 6.31 6.89 14.13
N VAL A 98 6.85 6.05 15.02
CA VAL A 98 6.12 5.58 16.19
C VAL A 98 6.27 6.60 17.30
N LEU A 99 5.20 7.37 17.55
CA LEU A 99 5.17 8.42 18.58
C LEU A 99 5.07 7.84 19.99
N LYS A 100 4.40 6.69 20.15
CA LYS A 100 4.28 6.00 21.44
C LYS A 100 4.66 4.52 21.30
N PRO A 101 5.65 4.01 22.05
CA PRO A 101 5.96 2.58 22.04
C PRO A 101 4.81 1.78 22.64
N GLY A 102 4.60 0.55 22.17
CA GLY A 102 3.55 -0.31 22.72
C GLY A 102 3.13 -1.43 21.78
N THR A 103 2.03 -2.06 22.16
CA THR A 103 1.37 -3.10 21.37
C THR A 103 0.30 -2.47 20.48
N TYR A 104 0.27 -2.88 19.22
CA TYR A 104 -0.70 -2.42 18.23
C TYR A 104 -1.45 -3.61 17.66
N GLU A 105 -2.78 -3.53 17.59
CA GLU A 105 -3.58 -4.47 16.80
C GLU A 105 -3.38 -4.16 15.32
N VAL A 106 -3.19 -5.21 14.52
CA VAL A 106 -3.11 -5.10 13.06
C VAL A 106 -4.41 -5.58 12.47
N ILE A 107 -5.08 -4.73 11.69
CA ILE A 107 -6.31 -5.07 10.99
C ILE A 107 -6.03 -5.01 9.49
N ALA A 108 -6.18 -6.13 8.79
CA ALA A 108 -6.05 -6.18 7.35
C ALA A 108 -7.40 -5.94 6.68
N SER A 109 -7.46 -5.02 5.73
CA SER A 109 -8.57 -4.90 4.78
C SER A 109 -8.15 -5.53 3.45
N TYR A 110 -8.82 -6.60 3.04
CA TYR A 110 -8.39 -7.39 1.89
C TYR A 110 -9.56 -8.08 1.19
N GLY A 111 -9.37 -8.37 -0.09
CA GLY A 111 -10.22 -9.23 -0.90
C GLY A 111 -9.40 -10.45 -1.34
N TYR A 112 -9.91 -11.66 -1.14
CA TYR A 112 -9.19 -12.88 -1.50
C TYR A 112 -10.12 -13.93 -2.08
N ARG A 113 -9.83 -14.34 -3.30
CA ARG A 113 -10.51 -15.47 -3.95
C ARG A 113 -9.53 -16.36 -4.68
N SER A 114 -9.60 -17.65 -4.37
CA SER A 114 -8.93 -18.73 -5.10
C SER A 114 -9.98 -19.63 -5.79
N PRO A 115 -9.63 -20.33 -6.90
CA PRO A 115 -10.50 -21.31 -7.54
C PRO A 115 -10.92 -22.46 -6.60
N ALA A 116 -10.00 -22.90 -5.75
CA ALA A 116 -10.24 -23.91 -4.72
C ALA A 116 -10.24 -23.26 -3.32
N THR A 117 -11.01 -23.84 -2.39
CA THR A 117 -11.03 -23.40 -1.00
C THR A 117 -9.61 -23.43 -0.42
N ALA A 118 -9.11 -22.25 -0.07
CA ALA A 118 -7.77 -22.07 0.47
C ALA A 118 -7.78 -20.92 1.48
N THR A 119 -6.76 -20.85 2.33
CA THR A 119 -6.53 -19.72 3.24
C THR A 119 -5.24 -19.04 2.81
N GLY A 120 -5.31 -17.73 2.54
CA GLY A 120 -4.11 -16.94 2.23
C GLY A 120 -3.26 -16.79 3.49
N GLN A 121 -1.94 -16.78 3.32
CA GLN A 121 -1.00 -16.66 4.45
C GLN A 121 0.02 -15.56 4.17
N LEU A 122 -0.10 -14.46 4.92
CA LEU A 122 0.85 -13.36 4.90
C LEU A 122 1.76 -13.42 6.11
N GLU A 123 2.99 -12.97 5.93
CA GLU A 123 3.92 -12.65 7.00
C GLU A 123 3.98 -11.12 7.15
N ILE A 124 3.72 -10.61 8.36
CA ILE A 124 3.89 -9.20 8.70
C ILE A 124 5.06 -9.08 9.68
N ASN A 125 6.09 -8.32 9.31
CA ASN A 125 7.24 -8.03 10.16
C ASN A 125 7.24 -6.56 10.55
N ALA A 126 7.35 -6.29 11.85
CA ALA A 126 7.54 -4.95 12.38
C ALA A 126 8.41 -5.00 13.63
N GLY A 127 9.50 -4.24 13.63
CA GLY A 127 10.49 -4.30 14.71
C GLY A 127 11.04 -5.71 14.91
N ALA A 128 10.83 -6.28 16.10
CA ALA A 128 11.21 -7.66 16.43
C ALA A 128 10.05 -8.66 16.29
N THR A 129 8.85 -8.21 15.95
CA THR A 129 7.68 -9.07 15.79
C THR A 129 7.58 -9.57 14.35
N LYS A 130 7.45 -10.89 14.21
CA LYS A 130 6.95 -11.56 13.01
C LYS A 130 5.55 -12.11 13.33
N LEU A 131 4.57 -11.75 12.53
CA LEU A 131 3.17 -12.13 12.67
C LEU A 131 2.72 -12.91 11.43
N GLU A 132 2.31 -14.16 11.63
CA GLU A 132 1.73 -15.01 10.59
C GLU A 132 0.21 -14.79 10.54
N CYS A 133 -0.29 -14.33 9.40
CA CYS A 133 -1.66 -13.88 9.22
C CYS A 133 -2.40 -14.84 8.30
N ARG A 134 -3.51 -15.41 8.77
CA ARG A 134 -4.41 -16.24 7.97
C ARG A 134 -5.57 -15.43 7.44
N LEU A 135 -5.73 -15.41 6.12
CA LEU A 135 -6.76 -14.67 5.39
C LEU A 135 -7.76 -15.66 4.75
N PRO A 136 -8.92 -15.90 5.38
CA PRO A 136 -10.01 -16.65 4.76
C PRO A 136 -10.46 -16.00 3.45
N MET A 137 -11.03 -16.80 2.55
CA MET A 137 -11.61 -16.28 1.30
C MET A 137 -12.76 -15.32 1.57
N THR A 138 -12.77 -14.24 0.80
CA THR A 138 -13.89 -13.31 0.73
C THR A 138 -14.88 -13.76 -0.37
N PRO A 139 -16.10 -13.19 -0.43
CA PRO A 139 -17.05 -13.50 -1.49
C PRO A 139 -16.46 -13.32 -2.91
N SER A 140 -15.67 -12.26 -3.11
CA SER A 140 -14.85 -12.04 -4.31
C SER A 140 -13.64 -11.15 -3.98
N GLN A 141 -12.69 -11.05 -4.91
CA GLN A 141 -11.50 -10.19 -4.75
C GLN A 141 -11.84 -8.70 -4.61
N ASN A 142 -13.04 -8.29 -5.02
CA ASN A 142 -13.53 -6.90 -4.96
C ASN A 142 -14.51 -6.67 -3.80
N VAL A 143 -14.71 -7.68 -2.93
CA VAL A 143 -15.45 -7.54 -1.67
C VAL A 143 -14.45 -7.58 -0.54
N PHE A 144 -14.06 -6.40 -0.07
CA PHE A 144 -13.07 -6.25 0.98
C PHE A 144 -13.68 -6.52 2.36
N LEU A 145 -13.02 -7.38 3.14
CA LEU A 145 -13.34 -7.63 4.54
C LEU A 145 -12.22 -7.06 5.42
N LYS A 146 -12.59 -6.57 6.61
CA LYS A 146 -11.62 -6.20 7.66
C LYS A 146 -11.48 -7.37 8.64
N GLN A 147 -10.25 -7.77 8.91
CA GLN A 147 -9.93 -8.84 9.85
C GLN A 147 -8.80 -8.40 10.77
N ASN A 148 -8.98 -8.55 12.09
CA ASN A 148 -7.86 -8.47 13.03
C ASN A 148 -6.96 -9.69 12.80
N VAL A 149 -5.72 -9.45 12.38
CA VAL A 149 -4.75 -10.48 12.02
C VAL A 149 -3.73 -10.74 13.13
N GLY A 150 -3.80 -9.99 14.24
CA GLY A 150 -2.98 -10.17 15.42
C GLY A 150 -2.44 -8.86 15.96
N THR A 151 -1.36 -8.94 16.72
CA THR A 151 -0.72 -7.78 17.35
C THR A 151 0.78 -7.73 17.03
N ILE A 152 1.31 -6.52 16.99
CA ILE A 152 2.75 -6.25 16.84
C ILE A 152 3.23 -5.36 17.97
N SER A 153 4.51 -5.48 18.33
CA SER A 153 5.16 -4.60 19.32
C SER A 153 6.07 -3.60 18.62
N LEU A 154 5.76 -2.32 18.78
CA LEU A 154 6.52 -1.22 18.20
C LEU A 154 7.26 -0.46 19.31
N LYS A 155 8.51 -0.09 19.02
CA LYS A 155 9.32 0.85 19.81
C LYS A 155 9.18 2.24 19.21
N GLU A 156 9.39 3.25 20.03
CA GLU A 156 9.36 4.65 19.62
C GLU A 156 10.36 4.95 18.48
N GLY A 157 10.01 5.91 17.64
CA GLY A 157 10.79 6.38 16.50
C GLY A 157 10.56 5.61 15.21
N LYS A 158 11.48 5.78 14.26
CA LYS A 158 11.32 5.27 12.89
C LYS A 158 11.40 3.75 12.83
N GLN A 159 10.36 3.12 12.29
CA GLN A 159 10.27 1.68 12.08
C GLN A 159 9.79 1.33 10.68
N LYS A 160 9.93 0.06 10.32
CA LYS A 160 9.36 -0.49 9.09
C LYS A 160 8.34 -1.55 9.45
N LEU A 161 7.20 -1.51 8.77
CA LEU A 161 6.26 -2.62 8.71
C LEU A 161 6.33 -3.21 7.31
N THR A 162 6.69 -4.48 7.19
CA THR A 162 6.83 -5.17 5.91
C THR A 162 5.89 -6.36 5.84
N VAL A 163 5.17 -6.47 4.73
CA VAL A 163 4.26 -7.57 4.44
C VAL A 163 4.76 -8.37 3.24
N LYS A 164 4.71 -9.69 3.35
CA LYS A 164 5.08 -10.65 2.30
C LYS A 164 4.10 -11.82 2.29
N ALA A 165 4.03 -12.55 1.18
CA ALA A 165 3.45 -13.89 1.23
C ALA A 165 4.35 -14.82 2.04
N ASP A 166 3.77 -15.73 2.82
CA ASP A 166 4.51 -16.65 3.71
C ASP A 166 5.07 -17.88 2.97
N SER A 167 4.74 -18.06 1.68
CA SER A 167 5.20 -19.21 0.90
C SER A 167 5.60 -18.84 -0.53
N PRO A 168 6.50 -19.62 -1.18
CA PRO A 168 6.93 -19.39 -2.55
C PRO A 168 5.82 -19.38 -3.59
N ALA A 169 4.69 -20.06 -3.31
CA ALA A 169 3.52 -20.08 -4.19
C ALA A 169 2.73 -18.75 -4.16
N GLY A 170 3.03 -17.86 -3.22
CA GLY A 170 2.29 -16.63 -3.01
C GLY A 170 0.87 -16.87 -2.50
N ILE A 171 0.00 -15.90 -2.77
CA ILE A 171 -1.44 -15.93 -2.52
C ILE A 171 -2.16 -15.41 -3.79
N PRO A 172 -2.19 -16.19 -4.88
CA PRO A 172 -2.82 -15.76 -6.11
C PRO A 172 -4.28 -15.37 -5.87
N GLY A 173 -4.64 -14.17 -6.32
CA GLY A 173 -6.00 -13.64 -6.15
C GLY A 173 -6.27 -12.94 -4.82
N LEU A 174 -5.22 -12.61 -4.06
CA LEU A 174 -5.28 -11.61 -3.01
C LEU A 174 -5.18 -10.20 -3.60
N ARG A 175 -6.04 -9.31 -3.09
CA ARG A 175 -5.94 -7.85 -3.19
C ARG A 175 -5.83 -7.30 -1.78
N LEU A 176 -4.72 -6.68 -1.42
CA LEU A 176 -4.55 -6.03 -0.12
C LEU A 176 -4.94 -4.55 -0.27
N ASN A 177 -6.02 -4.13 0.39
CA ASN A 177 -6.55 -2.77 0.27
C ASN A 177 -6.02 -1.82 1.34
N SER A 178 -5.87 -2.25 2.60
CA SER A 178 -5.13 -1.48 3.60
C SER A 178 -4.75 -2.33 4.81
N LEU A 179 -3.80 -1.83 5.59
CA LEU A 179 -3.59 -2.28 6.97
C LEU A 179 -3.97 -1.15 7.91
N TRP A 180 -4.43 -1.49 9.09
CA TRP A 180 -4.68 -0.51 10.14
C TRP A 180 -3.92 -0.90 11.38
N LEU A 181 -3.32 0.10 12.03
CA LEU A 181 -2.66 -0.06 13.32
C LEU A 181 -3.47 0.65 14.39
N LYS A 182 -3.94 -0.13 15.37
CA LYS A 182 -4.68 0.39 16.52
C LYS A 182 -3.87 0.25 17.79
N SER A 183 -3.58 1.36 18.46
CA SER A 183 -2.87 1.35 19.74
C SER A 183 -3.69 0.59 20.79
N VAL A 184 -3.08 -0.41 21.43
CA VAL A 184 -3.68 -1.12 22.55
C VAL A 184 -3.35 -0.35 23.82
N ILE A 185 -4.31 0.42 24.31
CA ILE A 185 -4.19 1.06 25.63
C ILE A 185 -4.30 -0.05 26.68
N ASN A 186 -3.24 -0.24 27.47
CA ASN A 186 -3.29 -1.12 28.62
C ASN A 186 -3.87 -0.34 29.81
N PRO A 187 -5.11 -0.60 30.23
CA PRO A 187 -5.75 0.16 31.31
C PRO A 187 -5.09 -0.05 32.69
N TYR A 188 -4.13 -0.98 32.81
CA TYR A 188 -3.44 -1.28 34.06
C TYR A 188 -2.11 -0.54 34.25
N LEU A 189 -1.65 0.24 33.26
CA LEU A 189 -0.40 1.02 33.36
C LEU A 189 -0.61 2.52 33.60
N GLU A 190 -1.86 3.00 33.60
CA GLU A 190 -2.18 4.42 33.89
C GLU A 190 -2.41 4.70 35.38
N SER A 191 -2.22 3.71 36.26
CA SER A 191 -2.44 3.82 37.71
C SER A 191 -1.19 3.69 38.57
N GLN A 192 0.01 3.94 38.00
CA GLN A 192 1.27 4.05 38.76
C GLN A 192 1.94 5.42 38.60
#